data_AF-A0AAV4T4Y3-F1
#
_entry.id   AF-A0AAV4T4Y3-F1
#
_cell.length_a   1.000
_cell.length_b   1.000
_cell.length_c   1.000
_cell.angle_alpha   90.00
_cell.angle_beta   90.00
_cell.angle_gamma   90.00
#
_symmetry.space_group_name_H-M   'P 1'
#
loop_
_entity.id
_entity.type
_entity.pdbx_description
1 polymer ?
#
loop_
_entity_poly.entity_id
_entity_poly.type
_entity_poly.pdbx_seq_one_letter_code
_entity_poly.pdbx_strand_id
1 'polypeptide(L)'
;MQNDLSTCGTHWNTILTSLTAMSQPTSPNPREKAFTHLQVYELEINAVSFLAHSAARKRVIKIFMNAMVFAKFPVESRYGYREDPPSPPKIVGYEEGTPIKSGDFQRFTCVAIGGNPLATLRWFKRDRESKDHIDPTNKLAKATLSKRQEVRAITSISGSGVFSELVLRADGSDNGATYRCEATNSATEKPLITKIKLTVHFPPSTVTIKITPSRPRSGELVSVLCDSASSNPESTLHWWRNGEVYTGYDSEVSNAVYGGQSTHSRIDFNAYSKDDEAIFTCQATNNVLQRSVHDSVTLRVFFKPEFMVASLEKFDVIEGDTLIVNLTARANPAVMSYSWRKGLVSPIPSSPMRGGGEDKINLRVTSRGPLLEIKDTRREDAGQYECEATNSEERDKPSLL
;
A
#
# COMPACT_ATOMS: atom_id res chain seq x y z
N MET A 1 37.65 -6.51 -73.44
CA MET A 1 36.44 -7.34 -73.35
C MET A 1 36.49 -8.36 -74.47
N GLN A 2 36.16 -9.62 -74.17
CA GLN A 2 36.33 -10.82 -75.02
C GLN A 2 37.79 -11.23 -75.25
N ASN A 3 38.42 -11.85 -74.23
CA ASN A 3 39.34 -12.99 -74.40
C ASN A 3 39.83 -13.63 -73.08
N ASP A 4 39.49 -13.09 -71.90
CA ASP A 4 39.85 -13.70 -70.60
C ASP A 4 38.71 -14.45 -69.88
N LEU A 5 37.63 -14.79 -70.59
CA LEU A 5 36.46 -15.48 -70.01
C LEU A 5 36.35 -16.97 -70.41
N SER A 6 37.22 -17.48 -71.29
CA SER A 6 37.20 -18.89 -71.71
C SER A 6 38.18 -19.80 -70.96
N THR A 7 39.20 -19.25 -70.29
CA THR A 7 40.21 -20.01 -69.53
C THR A 7 39.86 -20.22 -68.05
N CYS A 8 38.86 -19.51 -67.53
CA CYS A 8 38.40 -19.67 -66.14
C CYS A 8 37.34 -20.80 -65.97
N GLY A 9 36.61 -21.15 -67.04
CA GLY A 9 35.56 -22.17 -67.01
C GLY A 9 36.04 -23.61 -66.96
N THR A 10 37.22 -23.91 -67.52
CA THR A 10 37.78 -25.28 -67.57
C THR A 10 38.51 -25.68 -66.29
N HIS A 11 39.06 -24.74 -65.51
CA HIS A 11 39.64 -25.03 -64.19
C HIS A 11 38.58 -25.25 -63.10
N TRP A 12 37.39 -24.64 -63.23
CA TRP A 12 36.30 -24.78 -62.25
C TRP A 12 35.66 -26.18 -62.26
N ASN A 13 35.47 -26.76 -63.45
CA ASN A 13 34.88 -28.10 -63.60
C ASN A 13 35.81 -29.25 -63.12
N THR A 14 37.13 -29.08 -63.20
CA THR A 14 38.11 -30.07 -62.73
C THR A 14 38.23 -30.08 -61.19
N ILE A 15 38.04 -28.93 -60.54
CA ILE A 15 38.03 -28.81 -59.07
C ILE A 15 36.72 -29.37 -58.48
N LEU A 16 35.58 -29.11 -59.13
CA LEU A 16 34.27 -29.63 -58.73
C LEU A 16 34.17 -31.17 -58.81
N THR A 17 34.79 -31.78 -59.82
CA THR A 17 34.82 -33.26 -60.00
C THR A 17 35.81 -33.96 -59.05
N SER A 18 36.89 -33.30 -58.65
CA SER A 18 37.85 -33.84 -57.67
C SER A 18 37.29 -33.83 -56.24
N LEU A 19 36.46 -32.85 -55.90
CA LEU A 19 35.89 -32.67 -54.56
C LEU A 19 34.61 -33.46 -54.31
N THR A 20 33.87 -33.86 -55.36
CA THR A 20 32.74 -34.80 -55.24
C THR A 20 33.19 -36.22 -54.89
N ALA A 21 34.45 -36.57 -55.17
CA ALA A 21 35.02 -37.87 -54.82
C ALA A 21 35.46 -37.99 -53.35
N MET A 22 35.59 -36.88 -52.62
CA MET A 22 36.03 -36.87 -51.21
C MET A 22 34.87 -36.78 -50.19
N SER A 23 33.61 -36.75 -50.63
CA SER A 23 32.43 -36.54 -49.79
C SER A 23 31.50 -37.77 -49.65
N GLN A 24 32.06 -38.96 -49.38
CA GLN A 24 31.26 -40.09 -48.88
C GLN A 24 31.39 -40.22 -47.36
N PRO A 25 30.40 -39.75 -46.56
CA PRO A 25 30.38 -39.99 -45.12
C PRO A 25 29.73 -41.34 -44.78
N THR A 26 30.44 -42.18 -44.03
CA THR A 26 30.00 -43.49 -43.51
C THR A 26 29.22 -43.42 -42.17
N SER A 27 28.73 -42.24 -41.75
CA SER A 27 28.00 -42.08 -40.47
C SER A 27 26.46 -42.15 -40.64
N PRO A 28 25.74 -42.90 -39.76
CA PRO A 28 24.28 -42.98 -39.80
C PRO A 28 23.56 -41.81 -39.08
N ASN A 29 24.27 -40.83 -38.49
CA ASN A 29 23.66 -39.77 -37.69
C ASN A 29 23.29 -38.50 -38.51
N PRO A 30 22.01 -38.06 -38.55
CA PRO A 30 21.57 -36.95 -39.42
C PRO A 30 22.06 -35.55 -38.98
N ARG A 31 22.29 -35.33 -37.68
CA ARG A 31 22.75 -34.02 -37.16
C ARG A 31 24.20 -33.72 -37.55
N GLU A 32 25.05 -34.74 -37.64
CA GLU A 32 26.44 -34.58 -38.10
C GLU A 32 26.51 -34.25 -39.59
N LYS A 33 25.63 -34.85 -40.43
CA LYS A 33 25.58 -34.60 -41.88
C LYS A 33 25.28 -33.13 -42.23
N ALA A 34 24.36 -32.50 -41.49
CA ALA A 34 23.99 -31.10 -41.70
C ALA A 34 25.12 -30.14 -41.28
N PHE A 35 25.81 -30.43 -40.18
CA PHE A 35 26.96 -29.67 -39.70
C PHE A 35 28.15 -29.76 -40.67
N THR A 36 28.44 -30.95 -41.22
CA THR A 36 29.51 -31.11 -42.21
C THR A 36 29.22 -30.38 -43.52
N HIS A 37 27.96 -30.32 -43.98
CA HIS A 37 27.61 -29.58 -45.19
C HIS A 37 27.75 -28.06 -45.00
N LEU A 38 27.34 -27.52 -43.84
CA LEU A 38 27.49 -26.09 -43.52
C LEU A 38 28.97 -25.67 -43.43
N GLN A 39 29.84 -26.50 -42.85
CA GLN A 39 31.27 -26.21 -42.74
C GLN A 39 31.99 -26.21 -44.10
N VAL A 40 31.62 -27.09 -45.04
CA VAL A 40 32.20 -27.11 -46.39
C VAL A 40 31.83 -25.84 -47.17
N TYR A 41 30.60 -25.35 -47.04
CA TYR A 41 30.16 -24.12 -47.69
C TYR A 41 30.82 -22.85 -47.11
N GLU A 42 31.05 -22.77 -45.80
CA GLU A 42 31.79 -21.64 -45.22
C GLU A 42 33.24 -21.56 -45.72
N LEU A 43 33.89 -22.71 -45.94
CA LEU A 43 35.23 -22.78 -46.51
C LEU A 43 35.27 -22.31 -47.98
N GLU A 44 34.27 -22.70 -48.79
CA GLU A 44 34.15 -22.25 -50.19
C GLU A 44 33.92 -20.72 -50.32
N ILE A 45 33.07 -20.15 -49.47
CA ILE A 45 32.78 -18.69 -49.47
C ILE A 45 34.04 -17.89 -49.11
N ASN A 46 34.83 -18.38 -48.16
CA ASN A 46 36.07 -17.72 -47.74
C ASN A 46 37.15 -17.77 -48.84
N ALA A 47 37.25 -18.87 -49.60
CA ALA A 47 38.19 -19.00 -50.71
C ALA A 47 37.88 -18.03 -51.87
N VAL A 48 36.59 -17.89 -52.24
CA VAL A 48 36.16 -16.97 -53.31
C VAL A 48 36.34 -15.50 -52.91
N SER A 49 36.11 -15.17 -51.62
CA SER A 49 36.40 -13.83 -51.08
C SER A 49 37.89 -13.50 -51.12
N PHE A 50 38.78 -14.49 -50.94
CA PHE A 50 40.22 -14.26 -50.87
C PHE A 50 40.82 -13.80 -52.21
N LEU A 51 40.33 -14.34 -53.34
CA LEU A 51 40.85 -14.10 -54.70
C LEU A 51 40.44 -12.76 -55.34
N ALA A 52 39.57 -11.97 -54.69
CA ALA A 52 39.14 -10.69 -55.23
C ALA A 52 40.19 -9.57 -55.01
N HIS A 53 40.58 -8.88 -56.09
CA HIS A 53 41.69 -7.91 -56.10
C HIS A 53 41.35 -6.53 -55.52
N SER A 54 40.16 -6.33 -54.93
CA SER A 54 39.79 -5.08 -54.25
C SER A 54 38.85 -5.33 -53.06
N ALA A 55 39.05 -4.57 -51.98
CA ALA A 55 38.27 -4.68 -50.74
C ALA A 55 36.76 -4.42 -50.95
N ALA A 56 36.40 -3.58 -51.93
CA ALA A 56 35.00 -3.31 -52.28
C ALA A 56 34.32 -4.55 -52.90
N ARG A 57 35.03 -5.29 -53.77
CA ARG A 57 34.49 -6.54 -54.37
C ARG A 57 34.36 -7.66 -53.34
N LYS A 58 35.28 -7.75 -52.37
CA LYS A 58 35.19 -8.72 -51.25
C LYS A 58 33.93 -8.53 -50.41
N ARG A 59 33.54 -7.29 -50.13
CA ARG A 59 32.33 -6.96 -49.35
C ARG A 59 31.05 -7.30 -50.11
N VAL A 60 30.98 -6.99 -51.41
CA VAL A 60 29.79 -7.29 -52.23
C VAL A 60 29.59 -8.80 -52.40
N ILE A 61 30.65 -9.57 -52.66
CA ILE A 61 30.57 -11.04 -52.78
C ILE A 61 30.11 -11.68 -51.46
N LYS A 62 30.63 -11.19 -50.32
CA LYS A 62 30.23 -11.69 -49.00
C LYS A 62 28.76 -11.40 -48.68
N ILE A 63 28.24 -10.24 -49.07
CA ILE A 63 26.81 -9.89 -48.90
C ILE A 63 25.93 -10.75 -49.82
N PHE A 64 26.32 -10.91 -51.09
CA PHE A 64 25.54 -11.69 -52.06
C PHE A 64 25.51 -13.19 -51.73
N MET A 65 26.63 -13.75 -51.26
CA MET A 65 26.69 -15.16 -50.87
C MET A 65 25.96 -15.42 -49.54
N ASN A 66 26.06 -14.52 -48.55
CA ASN A 66 25.22 -14.62 -47.35
C ASN A 66 23.72 -14.53 -47.69
N ALA A 67 23.33 -13.68 -48.63
CA ALA A 67 21.94 -13.60 -49.09
C ALA A 67 21.49 -14.89 -49.81
N MET A 68 22.38 -15.56 -50.58
CA MET A 68 22.07 -16.86 -51.20
C MET A 68 21.95 -18.00 -50.19
N VAL A 69 22.75 -18.01 -49.10
CA VAL A 69 22.63 -18.98 -48.00
C VAL A 69 21.25 -18.89 -47.33
N PHE A 70 20.67 -17.70 -47.24
CA PHE A 70 19.30 -17.51 -46.72
C PHE A 70 18.20 -17.77 -47.77
N ALA A 71 18.50 -17.74 -49.07
CA ALA A 71 17.49 -17.79 -50.14
C ALA A 71 17.29 -19.16 -50.81
N LYS A 72 18.07 -20.19 -50.47
CA LYS A 72 17.85 -21.55 -50.95
C LYS A 72 18.04 -22.53 -49.80
N PHE A 73 16.97 -22.90 -49.12
CA PHE A 73 16.69 -24.26 -48.61
C PHE A 73 15.32 -24.30 -47.91
N PRO A 74 14.21 -24.58 -48.63
CA PRO A 74 13.17 -25.43 -48.06
C PRO A 74 13.68 -26.87 -48.23
N VAL A 75 14.52 -27.37 -47.32
CA VAL A 75 14.69 -28.82 -47.21
C VAL A 75 13.44 -29.32 -46.50
N GLU A 76 12.43 -29.64 -47.29
CA GLU A 76 11.26 -30.36 -46.85
C GLU A 76 11.71 -31.80 -46.58
N SER A 77 12.15 -32.05 -45.35
CA SER A 77 12.49 -33.39 -44.90
C SER A 77 11.22 -34.24 -44.91
N ARG A 78 11.13 -35.18 -45.86
CA ARG A 78 10.09 -36.22 -45.96
C ARG A 78 10.16 -37.29 -44.85
N TYR A 79 10.46 -36.86 -43.64
CA TYR A 79 10.16 -37.51 -42.37
C TYR A 79 9.66 -36.41 -41.45
N GLY A 80 8.39 -36.05 -41.59
CA GLY A 80 7.77 -35.03 -40.75
C GLY A 80 7.78 -35.50 -39.30
N TYR A 81 8.48 -34.78 -38.43
CA TYR A 81 8.29 -34.95 -37.00
C TYR A 81 6.85 -34.52 -36.73
N ARG A 82 5.97 -35.48 -36.40
CA ARG A 82 4.56 -35.19 -36.17
C ARG A 82 4.45 -34.40 -34.87
N GLU A 83 4.24 -33.09 -35.00
CA GLU A 83 3.98 -32.24 -33.85
C GLU A 83 2.50 -32.33 -33.49
N ASP A 84 2.22 -32.63 -32.23
CA ASP A 84 0.86 -32.74 -31.73
C ASP A 84 0.64 -31.67 -30.64
N PRO A 85 -0.51 -30.97 -30.64
CA PRO A 85 -0.84 -30.02 -29.59
C PRO A 85 -1.15 -30.75 -28.27
N PRO A 86 -0.83 -30.14 -27.11
CA PRO A 86 -1.20 -30.68 -25.80
C PRO A 86 -2.71 -30.52 -25.53
N SER A 87 -3.22 -31.22 -24.52
CA SER A 87 -4.58 -30.99 -24.03
C SER A 87 -4.76 -29.55 -23.52
N PRO A 88 -5.98 -28.98 -23.56
CA PRO A 88 -6.27 -27.74 -22.86
C PRO A 88 -5.82 -27.81 -21.40
N PRO A 89 -5.09 -26.81 -20.88
CA PRO A 89 -4.62 -26.85 -19.51
C PRO A 89 -5.77 -26.76 -18.52
N LYS A 90 -5.64 -27.45 -17.39
CA LYS A 90 -6.59 -27.38 -16.27
C LYS A 90 -5.88 -26.92 -15.00
N ILE A 91 -6.48 -25.98 -14.27
CA ILE A 91 -6.02 -25.58 -12.94
C ILE A 91 -6.76 -26.41 -11.89
N VAL A 92 -6.01 -26.99 -10.95
CA VAL A 92 -6.52 -27.70 -9.78
C VAL A 92 -5.98 -27.10 -8.49
N GLY A 93 -6.66 -27.34 -7.37
CA GLY A 93 -6.29 -26.82 -6.05
C GLY A 93 -7.13 -25.62 -5.60
N TYR A 94 -8.07 -25.14 -6.42
CA TYR A 94 -9.00 -24.07 -6.04
C TYR A 94 -10.31 -24.19 -6.80
N GLU A 95 -11.41 -23.88 -6.11
CA GLU A 95 -12.75 -23.83 -6.67
C GLU A 95 -13.23 -22.37 -6.68
N GLU A 96 -13.64 -21.89 -7.86
CA GLU A 96 -14.00 -20.48 -8.04
C GLU A 96 -15.21 -20.10 -7.18
N GLY A 97 -15.06 -19.03 -6.39
CA GLY A 97 -16.07 -18.57 -5.43
C GLY A 97 -15.77 -18.99 -3.99
N THR A 98 -14.87 -19.95 -3.76
CA THR A 98 -14.44 -20.30 -2.39
C THR A 98 -13.51 -19.21 -1.83
N PRO A 99 -13.81 -18.62 -0.66
CA PRO A 99 -12.98 -17.54 -0.12
C PRO A 99 -11.70 -18.09 0.52
N ILE A 100 -10.56 -17.55 0.10
CA ILE A 100 -9.25 -17.80 0.72
C ILE A 100 -9.04 -16.74 1.81
N LYS A 101 -8.55 -17.12 2.99
CA LYS A 101 -8.22 -16.14 4.03
C LYS A 101 -6.86 -15.51 3.76
N SER A 102 -6.78 -14.19 3.91
CA SER A 102 -5.53 -13.46 3.78
C SER A 102 -4.51 -13.95 4.80
N GLY A 103 -3.29 -14.21 4.32
CA GLY A 103 -2.19 -14.83 5.06
C GLY A 103 -2.03 -16.32 4.80
N ASP A 104 -3.06 -17.01 4.31
CA ASP A 104 -3.00 -18.45 4.00
C ASP A 104 -2.17 -18.72 2.73
N PHE A 105 -1.53 -19.89 2.70
CA PHE A 105 -0.82 -20.36 1.53
C PHE A 105 -1.74 -21.19 0.64
N GLN A 106 -1.97 -20.72 -0.58
CA GLN A 106 -2.72 -21.45 -1.60
C GLN A 106 -1.77 -22.07 -2.63
N ARG A 107 -2.03 -23.34 -2.97
CA ARG A 107 -1.31 -24.07 -4.01
C ARG A 107 -2.23 -24.31 -5.19
N PHE A 108 -1.82 -23.82 -6.36
CA PHE A 108 -2.49 -24.06 -7.63
C PHE A 108 -1.60 -24.92 -8.50
N THR A 109 -2.17 -25.94 -9.14
CA THR A 109 -1.44 -26.77 -10.10
C THR A 109 -2.09 -26.67 -11.46
N CYS A 110 -1.32 -26.24 -12.45
CA CYS A 110 -1.74 -26.27 -13.85
C CYS A 110 -1.24 -27.55 -14.49
N VAL A 111 -2.11 -28.28 -15.17
CA VAL A 111 -1.82 -29.57 -15.79
C VAL A 111 -2.15 -29.52 -17.27
N ALA A 112 -1.20 -29.90 -18.12
CA ALA A 112 -1.43 -30.19 -19.53
C ALA A 112 -0.86 -31.58 -19.86
N ILE A 113 -1.63 -32.38 -20.59
CA ILE A 113 -1.31 -33.78 -20.89
C ILE A 113 -1.11 -33.93 -22.40
N GLY A 114 -0.12 -34.73 -22.78
CA GLY A 114 0.24 -34.99 -24.16
C GLY A 114 1.00 -33.85 -24.81
N GLY A 115 0.94 -33.83 -26.14
CA GLY A 115 1.72 -32.93 -26.99
C GLY A 115 3.07 -33.53 -27.37
N ASN A 116 3.48 -33.27 -28.61
CA ASN A 116 4.81 -33.61 -29.11
C ASN A 116 5.44 -32.37 -29.76
N PRO A 117 6.48 -31.75 -29.18
CA PRO A 117 7.01 -31.99 -27.84
C PRO A 117 6.02 -31.62 -26.71
N LEU A 118 6.39 -31.93 -25.46
CA LEU A 118 5.57 -31.59 -24.30
C LEU A 118 5.39 -30.07 -24.15
N ALA A 119 4.24 -29.67 -23.60
CA ALA A 119 3.90 -28.26 -23.42
C ALA A 119 4.84 -27.54 -22.42
N THR A 120 5.17 -26.29 -22.71
CA THR A 120 5.69 -25.36 -21.71
C THR A 120 4.54 -24.65 -21.01
N LEU A 121 4.49 -24.71 -19.68
CA LEU A 121 3.47 -24.06 -18.86
C LEU A 121 4.00 -22.76 -18.25
N ARG A 122 3.21 -21.68 -18.35
CA ARG A 122 3.55 -20.36 -17.79
C ARG A 122 2.36 -19.77 -17.06
N TRP A 123 2.61 -19.21 -15.89
CA TRP A 123 1.60 -18.58 -15.05
C TRP A 123 1.67 -17.07 -15.14
N PHE A 124 0.52 -16.41 -15.08
CA PHE A 124 0.48 -14.96 -15.01
C PHE A 124 -0.64 -14.48 -14.09
N LYS A 125 -0.37 -13.37 -13.40
CA LYS A 125 -1.36 -12.62 -12.63
C LYS A 125 -1.84 -11.44 -13.47
N ARG A 126 -3.15 -11.20 -13.48
CA ARG A 126 -3.74 -9.96 -13.98
C ARG A 126 -4.54 -9.32 -12.85
N ASP A 127 -4.15 -8.10 -12.49
CA ASP A 127 -4.94 -7.28 -11.58
C ASP A 127 -6.32 -7.02 -12.18
N ARG A 128 -7.32 -6.88 -11.32
CA ARG A 128 -8.71 -6.64 -11.72
C ARG A 128 -8.75 -5.57 -12.82
N GLU A 129 -9.53 -5.82 -13.89
CA GLU A 129 -9.83 -4.78 -14.87
C GLU A 129 -10.39 -3.58 -14.11
N SER A 130 -9.59 -2.52 -13.97
CA SER A 130 -10.00 -1.31 -13.30
C SER A 130 -11.18 -0.76 -14.10
N LYS A 131 -12.41 -0.98 -13.61
CA LYS A 131 -13.56 -0.14 -13.96
C LYS A 131 -13.48 1.21 -13.21
N ASP A 132 -12.28 1.62 -12.82
CA ASP A 132 -12.03 2.98 -12.39
C ASP A 132 -12.18 3.87 -13.63
N HIS A 133 -12.76 5.04 -13.42
CA HIS A 133 -13.06 6.04 -14.43
C HIS A 133 -11.73 6.53 -15.07
N ILE A 134 -11.19 5.77 -16.02
CA ILE A 134 -9.98 6.15 -16.76
C ILE A 134 -10.38 7.32 -17.64
N ASP A 135 -9.85 8.50 -17.32
CA ASP A 135 -9.88 9.66 -18.21
C ASP A 135 -9.40 9.23 -19.61
N PRO A 136 -10.27 9.31 -20.65
CA PRO A 136 -9.98 8.78 -21.98
C PRO A 136 -8.78 9.46 -22.67
N THR A 137 -8.28 10.57 -22.12
CA THR A 137 -7.21 11.38 -22.73
C THR A 137 -5.79 10.94 -22.36
N ASN A 138 -5.59 10.20 -21.25
CA ASN A 138 -4.24 9.87 -20.80
C ASN A 138 -3.70 8.58 -21.46
N LYS A 139 -3.04 8.75 -22.62
CA LYS A 139 -2.39 7.65 -23.38
C LYS A 139 -1.27 6.93 -22.62
N LEU A 140 -0.68 7.55 -21.59
CA LEU A 140 0.39 6.93 -20.79
C LEU A 140 -0.16 5.88 -19.80
N ALA A 141 -1.35 6.12 -19.24
CA ALA A 141 -2.03 5.18 -18.33
C ALA A 141 -2.50 3.89 -19.05
N LYS A 142 -2.91 3.99 -20.32
CA LYS A 142 -3.25 2.82 -21.16
C LYS A 142 -2.07 1.90 -21.45
N ALA A 143 -0.84 2.43 -21.49
CA ALA A 143 0.36 1.64 -21.77
C ALA A 143 0.85 0.85 -20.55
N THR A 144 0.52 1.30 -19.33
CA THR A 144 0.96 0.63 -18.08
C THR A 144 0.00 -0.45 -17.61
N LEU A 145 -1.27 -0.43 -18.04
CA LEU A 145 -2.33 -1.35 -17.59
C LEU A 145 -2.37 -2.72 -18.32
N SER A 146 -1.30 -3.14 -19.00
CA SER A 146 -1.28 -4.41 -19.74
C SER A 146 0.04 -5.18 -19.66
N LYS A 147 0.89 -4.89 -18.68
CA LYS A 147 2.07 -5.73 -18.45
C LYS A 147 1.60 -7.04 -17.82
N ARG A 148 1.43 -8.08 -18.65
CA ARG A 148 1.25 -9.47 -18.18
C ARG A 148 2.39 -9.78 -17.21
N GLN A 149 2.11 -9.80 -15.91
CA GLN A 149 3.12 -10.18 -14.93
C GLN A 149 3.18 -11.71 -14.90
N GLU A 150 4.23 -12.27 -15.48
CA GLU A 150 4.55 -13.67 -15.31
C GLU A 150 4.94 -13.91 -13.85
N VAL A 151 4.33 -14.91 -13.23
CA VAL A 151 4.60 -15.27 -11.84
C VAL A 151 5.43 -16.55 -11.81
N ARG A 152 6.35 -16.62 -10.86
CA ARG A 152 7.25 -17.77 -10.72
C ARG A 152 6.46 -18.99 -10.23
N ALA A 153 6.68 -20.10 -10.90
CA ALA A 153 6.08 -21.40 -10.59
C ALA A 153 7.12 -22.50 -10.81
N ILE A 154 6.93 -23.64 -10.15
CA ILE A 154 7.81 -24.80 -10.28
C ILE A 154 7.16 -25.76 -11.29
N THR A 155 7.86 -26.05 -12.38
CA THR A 155 7.37 -26.98 -13.39
C THR A 155 8.06 -28.33 -13.26
N SER A 156 7.28 -29.41 -13.33
CA SER A 156 7.74 -30.79 -13.31
C SER A 156 7.07 -31.58 -14.44
N ILE A 157 7.73 -32.65 -14.87
CA ILE A 157 7.27 -33.52 -15.94
C ILE A 157 7.12 -34.92 -15.36
N SER A 158 5.97 -35.55 -15.60
CA SER A 158 5.72 -36.93 -15.18
C SER A 158 4.96 -37.66 -16.27
N GLY A 159 5.59 -38.71 -16.83
CA GLY A 159 5.06 -39.45 -17.97
C GLY A 159 4.80 -38.54 -19.18
N SER A 160 3.56 -38.53 -19.66
CA SER A 160 3.10 -37.68 -20.76
C SER A 160 2.53 -36.32 -20.31
N GLY A 161 2.61 -35.97 -19.02
CA GLY A 161 2.05 -34.75 -18.46
C GLY A 161 3.10 -33.73 -18.02
N VAL A 162 2.76 -32.46 -18.15
CA VAL A 162 3.51 -31.33 -17.58
C VAL A 162 2.66 -30.67 -16.50
N PHE A 163 3.28 -30.42 -15.35
CA PHE A 163 2.64 -29.90 -14.15
C PHE A 163 3.38 -28.65 -13.71
N SER A 164 2.67 -27.53 -13.56
CA SER A 164 3.26 -26.27 -13.08
C SER A 164 2.56 -25.81 -11.82
N GLU A 165 3.31 -25.76 -10.73
CA GLU A 165 2.83 -25.47 -9.39
C GLU A 165 3.14 -24.03 -8.99
N LEU A 166 2.08 -23.28 -8.67
CA LEU A 166 2.13 -21.93 -8.15
C LEU A 166 1.74 -21.94 -6.67
N VAL A 167 2.65 -21.48 -5.81
CA VAL A 167 2.39 -21.28 -4.37
C VAL A 167 2.29 -19.78 -4.11
N LEU A 168 1.16 -19.37 -3.56
CA LEU A 168 0.83 -17.97 -3.26
C LEU A 168 0.52 -17.83 -1.77
N ARG A 169 1.05 -16.80 -1.12
CA ARG A 169 0.53 -16.35 0.17
C ARG A 169 -0.52 -15.28 -0.11
N ALA A 170 -1.79 -15.61 0.11
CA ALA A 170 -2.90 -14.75 -0.31
C ALA A 170 -2.88 -13.42 0.46
N ASP A 171 -3.07 -12.32 -0.25
CA ASP A 171 -3.26 -10.99 0.35
C ASP A 171 -4.48 -10.26 -0.23
N GLY A 172 -4.74 -9.04 0.24
CA GLY A 172 -5.86 -8.25 -0.26
C GLY A 172 -5.79 -8.02 -1.78
N SER A 173 -4.60 -7.80 -2.34
CA SER A 173 -4.39 -7.55 -3.77
C SER A 173 -4.74 -8.72 -4.68
N ASP A 174 -4.83 -9.92 -4.12
CA ASP A 174 -5.28 -11.11 -4.84
C ASP A 174 -6.81 -11.18 -4.95
N ASN A 175 -7.56 -10.41 -4.16
CA ASN A 175 -9.02 -10.42 -4.23
C ASN A 175 -9.52 -9.89 -5.58
N GLY A 176 -10.27 -10.74 -6.29
CA GLY A 176 -10.75 -10.47 -7.63
C GLY A 176 -9.67 -10.53 -8.72
N ALA A 177 -8.41 -10.85 -8.38
CA ALA A 177 -7.33 -11.04 -9.34
C ALA A 177 -7.57 -12.31 -10.17
N THR A 178 -7.20 -12.26 -11.45
CA THR A 178 -7.32 -13.40 -12.36
C THR A 178 -5.96 -14.03 -12.59
N TYR A 179 -5.83 -15.29 -12.16
CA TYR A 179 -4.65 -16.11 -12.43
C TYR A 179 -4.89 -16.93 -13.69
N ARG A 180 -3.96 -16.86 -14.63
CA ARG A 180 -4.03 -17.54 -15.93
C ARG A 180 -2.83 -18.46 -16.11
N CYS A 181 -3.10 -19.68 -16.58
CA CYS A 181 -2.07 -20.60 -17.03
C CYS A 181 -2.12 -20.70 -18.55
N GLU A 182 -0.97 -20.56 -19.20
CA GLU A 182 -0.80 -20.74 -20.64
C GLU A 182 0.04 -22.00 -20.91
N ALA A 183 -0.45 -22.86 -21.80
CA ALA A 183 0.27 -24.01 -22.33
C ALA A 183 0.66 -23.75 -23.79
N THR A 184 1.95 -23.91 -24.11
CA THR A 184 2.49 -23.67 -25.45
C THR A 184 3.41 -24.80 -25.89
N ASN A 185 3.26 -25.24 -27.13
CA ASN A 185 4.17 -26.13 -27.83
C ASN A 185 4.38 -25.64 -29.28
N SER A 186 5.34 -26.20 -30.03
CA SER A 186 5.57 -25.90 -31.45
C SER A 186 4.32 -26.16 -32.32
N ALA A 187 3.49 -27.15 -31.95
CA ALA A 187 2.21 -27.44 -32.62
C ALA A 187 1.08 -26.43 -32.31
N THR A 188 1.26 -25.50 -31.36
CA THR A 188 0.21 -24.54 -30.97
C THR A 188 0.54 -23.13 -31.48
N GLU A 189 -0.22 -22.64 -32.46
CA GLU A 189 -0.06 -21.25 -32.96
C GLU A 189 -0.41 -20.19 -31.90
N LYS A 190 -1.41 -20.49 -31.07
CA LYS A 190 -1.82 -19.65 -29.94
C LYS A 190 -1.76 -20.47 -28.66
N PRO A 191 -1.31 -19.86 -27.54
CA PRO A 191 -1.31 -20.55 -26.26
C PRO A 191 -2.70 -21.05 -25.88
N LEU A 192 -2.80 -22.28 -25.39
CA LEU A 192 -4.01 -22.77 -24.75
C LEU A 192 -4.08 -22.17 -23.35
N ILE A 193 -5.23 -21.58 -22.99
CA ILE A 193 -5.36 -20.76 -21.78
C ILE A 193 -6.47 -21.30 -20.90
N THR A 194 -6.18 -21.37 -19.60
CA THR A 194 -7.19 -21.54 -18.55
C THR A 194 -7.01 -20.46 -17.48
N LYS A 195 -8.07 -20.10 -16.77
CA LYS A 195 -8.07 -19.00 -15.81
C LYS A 195 -8.92 -19.33 -14.60
N ILE A 196 -8.56 -18.75 -13.47
CA ILE A 196 -9.34 -18.73 -12.23
C ILE A 196 -9.36 -17.31 -11.67
N LYS A 197 -10.49 -16.91 -11.08
CA LYS A 197 -10.60 -15.66 -10.33
C LYS A 197 -10.61 -15.95 -8.83
N LEU A 198 -9.72 -15.31 -8.09
CA LEU A 198 -9.64 -15.52 -6.65
C LEU A 198 -10.64 -14.64 -5.91
N THR A 199 -11.22 -15.19 -4.85
CA THR A 199 -11.93 -14.45 -3.82
C THR A 199 -11.11 -14.54 -2.55
N VAL A 200 -10.67 -13.40 -2.02
CA VAL A 200 -9.83 -13.38 -0.81
C VAL A 200 -10.51 -12.54 0.26
N HIS A 201 -10.72 -13.13 1.43
CA HIS A 201 -11.15 -12.41 2.62
C HIS A 201 -9.94 -11.81 3.32
N PHE A 202 -9.98 -10.51 3.60
CA PHE A 202 -8.90 -9.78 4.27
C PHE A 202 -9.49 -8.78 5.26
N PRO A 203 -8.84 -8.59 6.43
CA PRO A 203 -9.30 -7.62 7.43
C PRO A 203 -8.83 -6.20 7.05
N PRO A 204 -9.42 -5.15 7.65
CA PRO A 204 -8.89 -3.80 7.52
C PRO A 204 -7.47 -3.72 8.09
N SER A 205 -6.58 -3.02 7.41
CA SER A 205 -5.19 -2.83 7.87
C SER A 205 -5.08 -1.77 8.96
N THR A 206 -5.94 -0.76 8.93
CA THR A 206 -5.92 0.41 9.81
C THR A 206 -7.33 0.97 10.00
N VAL A 207 -7.50 1.79 11.03
CA VAL A 207 -8.60 2.72 11.21
C VAL A 207 -8.00 4.12 11.34
N THR A 208 -8.71 5.15 10.87
CA THR A 208 -8.30 6.55 11.06
C THR A 208 -9.42 7.30 11.75
N ILE A 209 -9.10 8.01 12.83
CA ILE A 209 -10.06 8.88 13.52
C ILE A 209 -9.74 10.36 13.24
N LYS A 210 -10.76 11.15 12.93
CA LYS A 210 -10.66 12.60 12.70
C LYS A 210 -11.69 13.36 13.52
N ILE A 211 -11.26 14.43 14.18
CA ILE A 211 -12.14 15.32 14.93
C ILE A 211 -12.32 16.63 14.15
N THR A 212 -13.57 17.05 13.98
CA THR A 212 -13.94 18.32 13.35
C THR A 212 -14.86 19.11 14.27
N PRO A 213 -14.57 20.39 14.58
CA PRO A 213 -13.36 21.14 14.22
C PRO A 213 -12.13 20.63 14.98
N SER A 214 -10.93 20.95 14.48
CA SER A 214 -9.66 20.52 15.09
C SER A 214 -9.32 21.19 16.43
N ARG A 215 -9.97 22.32 16.73
CA ARG A 215 -9.89 23.05 18.01
C ARG A 215 -11.30 23.39 18.50
N PRO A 216 -12.04 22.40 19.01
CA PRO A 216 -13.42 22.60 19.45
C PRO A 216 -13.46 23.40 20.75
N ARG A 217 -14.43 24.30 20.87
CA ARG A 217 -14.68 25.05 22.11
C ARG A 217 -15.88 24.52 22.85
N SER A 218 -15.96 24.81 24.15
CA SER A 218 -17.13 24.47 24.96
C SER A 218 -18.40 25.10 24.37
N GLY A 219 -19.44 24.29 24.20
CA GLY A 219 -20.71 24.61 23.53
C GLY A 219 -20.72 24.39 22.01
N GLU A 220 -19.59 24.06 21.38
CA GLU A 220 -19.50 23.87 19.92
C GLU A 220 -19.86 22.43 19.52
N LEU A 221 -20.50 22.28 18.35
CA LEU A 221 -20.81 20.97 17.78
C LEU A 221 -19.52 20.33 17.25
N VAL A 222 -19.26 19.10 17.69
CA VAL A 222 -18.08 18.31 17.34
C VAL A 222 -18.51 17.03 16.63
N SER A 223 -17.79 16.73 15.55
CA SER A 223 -17.91 15.51 14.77
C SER A 223 -16.65 14.66 14.92
N VAL A 224 -16.82 13.42 15.39
CA VAL A 224 -15.76 12.41 15.43
C VAL A 224 -16.04 11.40 14.33
N LEU A 225 -15.16 11.36 13.35
CA LEU A 225 -15.24 10.50 12.16
C LEU A 225 -14.26 9.34 12.30
N CYS A 226 -14.67 8.14 11.95
CA CYS A 226 -13.83 6.96 11.87
C CYS A 226 -13.96 6.29 10.51
N ASP A 227 -12.82 6.10 9.83
CA ASP A 227 -12.75 5.42 8.54
C ASP A 227 -11.94 4.13 8.70
N SER A 228 -12.49 2.98 8.27
CA SER A 228 -11.74 1.74 8.14
C SER A 228 -10.94 1.71 6.84
N ALA A 229 -9.78 1.06 6.84
CA ALA A 229 -9.17 0.61 5.60
C ALA A 229 -10.06 -0.42 4.89
N SER A 230 -9.70 -0.75 3.65
CA SER A 230 -10.40 -1.76 2.85
C SER A 230 -10.43 -3.11 3.58
N SER A 231 -11.60 -3.73 3.65
CA SER A 231 -11.85 -5.06 4.20
C SER A 231 -12.73 -5.86 3.25
N ASN A 232 -12.53 -7.17 3.19
CA ASN A 232 -13.44 -8.10 2.51
C ASN A 232 -13.74 -9.31 3.42
N PRO A 233 -15.00 -9.55 3.82
CA PRO A 233 -16.15 -8.64 3.72
C PRO A 233 -15.93 -7.32 4.48
N GLU A 234 -16.87 -6.38 4.37
CA GLU A 234 -16.83 -5.10 5.09
C GLU A 234 -16.62 -5.29 6.60
N SER A 235 -15.96 -4.31 7.22
CA SER A 235 -15.75 -4.34 8.66
C SER A 235 -16.91 -3.67 9.41
N THR A 236 -17.29 -4.22 10.56
CA THR A 236 -18.20 -3.55 11.49
C THR A 236 -17.41 -2.60 12.39
N LEU A 237 -17.91 -1.38 12.58
CA LEU A 237 -17.30 -0.40 13.48
C LEU A 237 -17.97 -0.40 14.85
N HIS A 238 -17.14 -0.31 15.89
CA HIS A 238 -17.54 -0.20 17.29
C HIS A 238 -16.84 0.98 17.95
N TRP A 239 -17.56 1.69 18.80
CA TRP A 239 -17.06 2.89 19.47
C TRP A 239 -17.04 2.73 20.99
N TRP A 240 -16.02 3.32 21.59
CA TRP A 240 -15.93 3.54 23.03
C TRP A 240 -15.59 4.99 23.32
N ARG A 241 -16.14 5.48 24.43
CA ARG A 241 -15.81 6.78 25.00
C ARG A 241 -15.36 6.55 26.43
N ASN A 242 -14.11 6.91 26.74
CA ASN A 242 -13.50 6.67 28.05
C ASN A 242 -13.56 5.19 28.51
N GLY A 243 -13.47 4.26 27.55
CA GLY A 243 -13.56 2.82 27.80
C GLY A 243 -14.98 2.25 27.90
N GLU A 244 -16.01 3.09 27.92
CA GLU A 244 -17.41 2.67 27.90
C GLU A 244 -17.96 2.58 26.48
N VAL A 245 -18.81 1.60 26.21
CA VAL A 245 -19.43 1.42 24.88
C VAL A 245 -20.25 2.65 24.53
N TYR A 246 -19.97 3.24 23.37
CA TYR A 246 -20.71 4.38 22.87
C TYR A 246 -21.77 3.93 21.85
N THR A 247 -23.01 4.33 22.08
CA THR A 247 -24.15 4.05 21.20
C THR A 247 -24.66 5.35 20.57
N GLY A 248 -25.19 5.28 19.35
CA GLY A 248 -25.71 6.47 18.65
C GLY A 248 -24.70 7.06 17.65
N TYR A 249 -24.16 6.20 16.80
CA TYR A 249 -23.31 6.56 15.68
C TYR A 249 -23.95 6.08 14.39
N ASP A 250 -23.73 6.82 13.31
CA ASP A 250 -24.12 6.38 11.98
C ASP A 250 -22.97 5.63 11.32
N SER A 251 -23.28 4.72 10.40
CA SER A 251 -22.28 3.99 9.62
C SER A 251 -22.70 3.81 8.17
N GLU A 252 -21.78 4.06 7.26
CA GLU A 252 -21.95 3.90 5.82
C GLU A 252 -20.82 3.05 5.25
N VAL A 253 -21.08 2.35 4.15
CA VAL A 253 -20.11 1.47 3.50
C VAL A 253 -19.89 1.93 2.07
N SER A 254 -18.64 2.06 1.67
CA SER A 254 -18.24 2.42 0.31
C SER A 254 -17.28 1.40 -0.28
N ASN A 255 -17.17 1.37 -1.62
CA ASN A 255 -16.20 0.51 -2.30
C ASN A 255 -14.78 1.02 -2.06
N ALA A 256 -13.85 0.09 -1.84
CA ALA A 256 -12.45 0.40 -1.54
C ALA A 256 -11.46 -0.42 -2.39
N VAL A 257 -10.18 -0.17 -2.17
CA VAL A 257 -9.07 -0.81 -2.88
C VAL A 257 -9.17 -2.33 -2.77
N TYR A 258 -8.67 -3.03 -3.79
CA TYR A 258 -8.71 -4.50 -3.88
C TYR A 258 -10.12 -5.10 -3.92
N GLY A 259 -11.12 -4.31 -4.29
CA GLY A 259 -12.50 -4.78 -4.35
C GLY A 259 -13.10 -5.16 -3.00
N GLY A 260 -12.49 -4.71 -1.91
CA GLY A 260 -13.10 -4.71 -0.60
C GLY A 260 -13.97 -3.47 -0.40
N GLN A 261 -14.36 -3.25 0.84
CA GLN A 261 -15.22 -2.16 1.27
C GLN A 261 -14.57 -1.41 2.44
N SER A 262 -14.81 -0.11 2.50
CA SER A 262 -14.43 0.75 3.62
C SER A 262 -15.70 1.16 4.36
N THR A 263 -15.67 1.07 5.68
CA THR A 263 -16.78 1.47 6.54
C THR A 263 -16.43 2.80 7.18
N HIS A 264 -17.37 3.75 7.10
CA HIS A 264 -17.25 5.11 7.60
C HIS A 264 -18.26 5.28 8.72
N SER A 265 -17.86 5.86 9.85
CA SER A 265 -18.77 6.14 10.96
C SER A 265 -18.57 7.53 11.52
N ARG A 266 -19.66 8.11 12.01
CA ARG A 266 -19.71 9.48 12.51
C ARG A 266 -20.46 9.55 13.84
N ILE A 267 -19.88 10.29 14.79
CA ILE A 267 -20.50 10.70 16.05
C ILE A 267 -20.57 12.22 16.05
N ASP A 268 -21.76 12.78 16.30
CA ASP A 268 -21.98 14.21 16.46
C ASP A 268 -22.50 14.54 17.86
N PHE A 269 -21.86 15.49 18.56
CA PHE A 269 -22.31 15.95 19.88
C PHE A 269 -21.80 17.36 20.18
N ASN A 270 -22.48 18.08 21.07
CA ASN A 270 -21.96 19.35 21.60
C ASN A 270 -20.90 19.06 22.67
N ALA A 271 -19.68 19.57 22.48
CA ALA A 271 -18.59 19.40 23.42
C ALA A 271 -18.64 20.45 24.53
N TYR A 272 -18.38 20.06 25.77
CA TYR A 272 -18.31 20.94 26.94
C TYR A 272 -16.98 20.75 27.69
N SER A 273 -16.70 21.61 28.67
CA SER A 273 -15.48 21.54 29.51
C SER A 273 -15.27 20.17 30.15
N LYS A 274 -16.35 19.53 30.62
CA LYS A 274 -16.33 18.16 31.19
C LYS A 274 -15.91 17.06 30.20
N ASP A 275 -15.95 17.35 28.90
CA ASP A 275 -15.59 16.42 27.84
C ASP A 275 -14.12 16.57 27.41
N ASP A 276 -13.41 17.57 27.92
CA ASP A 276 -11.96 17.71 27.71
C ASP A 276 -11.23 16.46 28.21
N GLU A 277 -10.21 16.05 27.45
CA GLU A 277 -9.45 14.82 27.68
C GLU A 277 -10.23 13.51 27.48
N ALA A 278 -11.48 13.56 27.02
CA ALA A 278 -12.22 12.35 26.68
C ALA A 278 -11.52 11.57 25.55
N ILE A 279 -11.38 10.26 25.73
CA ILE A 279 -10.75 9.36 24.76
C ILE A 279 -11.83 8.68 23.93
N PHE A 280 -11.78 8.85 22.62
CA PHE A 280 -12.62 8.14 21.66
C PHE A 280 -11.81 7.03 21.02
N THR A 281 -12.31 5.80 21.13
CA THR A 281 -11.71 4.61 20.51
C THR A 281 -12.66 4.07 19.47
N CYS A 282 -12.16 3.86 18.26
CA CYS A 282 -12.90 3.19 17.18
C CYS A 282 -12.20 1.87 16.84
N GLN A 283 -12.96 0.77 16.78
CA GLN A 283 -12.48 -0.53 16.34
C GLN A 283 -13.23 -0.98 15.09
N ALA A 284 -12.48 -1.38 14.06
CA ALA A 284 -13.01 -2.07 12.88
C ALA A 284 -12.77 -3.57 12.99
N THR A 285 -13.84 -4.36 12.88
CA THR A 285 -13.79 -5.82 13.02
C THR A 285 -14.26 -6.49 11.73
N ASN A 286 -13.43 -7.38 11.19
CA ASN A 286 -13.84 -8.31 10.14
C ASN A 286 -14.39 -9.59 10.80
N ASN A 287 -15.71 -9.78 10.72
CA ASN A 287 -16.43 -10.84 11.44
C ASN A 287 -16.16 -12.24 10.87
N VAL A 288 -15.72 -12.37 9.62
CA VAL A 288 -15.40 -13.69 9.05
C VAL A 288 -14.03 -14.17 9.50
N LEU A 289 -13.06 -13.25 9.56
CA LEU A 289 -11.70 -13.56 9.98
C LEU A 289 -11.50 -13.46 11.48
N GLN A 290 -12.44 -12.86 12.22
CA GLN A 290 -12.32 -12.59 13.65
C GLN A 290 -11.05 -11.79 13.96
N ARG A 291 -10.75 -10.80 13.11
CA ARG A 291 -9.59 -9.91 13.22
C ARG A 291 -10.08 -8.48 13.27
N SER A 292 -9.48 -7.69 14.17
CA SER A 292 -9.81 -6.28 14.34
C SER A 292 -8.58 -5.41 14.38
N VAL A 293 -8.79 -4.12 14.07
CA VAL A 293 -7.82 -3.04 14.26
C VAL A 293 -8.55 -1.89 14.94
N HIS A 294 -7.85 -1.13 15.77
CA HIS A 294 -8.42 0.01 16.45
C HIS A 294 -7.46 1.19 16.45
N ASP A 295 -8.02 2.37 16.65
CA ASP A 295 -7.29 3.61 16.90
C ASP A 295 -7.96 4.37 18.03
N SER A 296 -7.28 5.35 18.62
CA SER A 296 -7.82 6.18 19.69
C SER A 296 -7.33 7.62 19.58
N VAL A 297 -8.23 8.56 19.87
CA VAL A 297 -7.93 10.00 19.87
C VAL A 297 -8.43 10.64 21.16
N THR A 298 -7.62 11.55 21.70
CA THR A 298 -8.01 12.36 22.85
C THR A 298 -8.64 13.67 22.37
N LEU A 299 -9.88 13.92 22.77
CA LEU A 299 -10.55 15.20 22.55
C LEU A 299 -9.89 16.29 23.40
N ARG A 300 -9.64 17.44 22.79
CA ARG A 300 -9.14 18.63 23.48
C ARG A 300 -10.12 19.77 23.29
N VAL A 301 -10.92 20.03 24.32
CA VAL A 301 -11.96 21.08 24.31
C VAL A 301 -11.38 22.33 24.93
N PHE A 302 -11.48 23.45 24.23
CA PHE A 302 -11.03 24.76 24.71
C PHE A 302 -12.16 25.46 25.46
N PHE A 303 -11.88 25.94 26.67
CA PHE A 303 -12.87 26.56 27.54
C PHE A 303 -12.25 27.59 28.48
N LYS A 304 -13.07 28.57 28.85
CA LYS A 304 -12.73 29.62 29.84
C LYS A 304 -12.51 29.01 31.23
N PRO A 305 -11.87 29.72 32.17
CA PRO A 305 -11.67 29.20 33.51
C PRO A 305 -12.98 28.87 34.24
N GLU A 306 -13.05 27.69 34.83
CA GLU A 306 -14.17 27.22 35.65
C GLU A 306 -13.64 26.89 37.03
N PHE A 307 -14.06 27.64 38.05
CA PHE A 307 -13.67 27.39 39.43
C PHE A 307 -14.13 26.01 39.88
N MET A 308 -13.26 25.28 40.56
CA MET A 308 -13.58 23.94 41.07
C MET A 308 -14.57 23.95 42.23
N VAL A 309 -14.78 25.13 42.82
CA VAL A 309 -15.72 25.36 43.91
C VAL A 309 -17.02 25.93 43.32
N ALA A 310 -18.15 25.34 43.69
CA ALA A 310 -19.44 25.61 43.06
C ALA A 310 -20.18 26.85 43.62
N SER A 311 -19.74 27.43 44.73
CA SER A 311 -20.43 28.52 45.42
C SER A 311 -19.49 29.44 46.19
N LEU A 312 -19.95 30.66 46.48
CA LEU A 312 -19.36 31.59 47.43
C LEU A 312 -19.04 30.89 48.76
N GLU A 313 -17.75 30.71 49.05
CA GLU A 313 -17.32 30.14 50.33
C GLU A 313 -17.33 31.21 51.43
N LYS A 314 -17.88 30.83 52.58
CA LYS A 314 -17.80 31.63 53.80
C LYS A 314 -16.79 30.96 54.73
N PHE A 315 -15.84 31.74 55.22
CA PHE A 315 -14.81 31.26 56.14
C PHE A 315 -14.96 32.01 57.47
N ASP A 316 -15.24 31.27 58.53
CA ASP A 316 -15.15 31.78 59.89
C ASP A 316 -13.72 31.53 60.40
N VAL A 317 -13.05 32.59 60.84
CA VAL A 317 -11.64 32.55 61.24
C VAL A 317 -11.46 33.24 62.58
N ILE A 318 -10.67 32.62 63.46
CA ILE A 318 -10.33 33.19 64.77
C ILE A 318 -9.26 34.26 64.58
N GLU A 319 -9.40 35.37 65.29
CA GLU A 319 -8.42 36.47 65.29
C GLU A 319 -7.03 35.97 65.74
N GLY A 320 -6.00 36.29 64.95
CA GLY A 320 -4.61 35.83 65.15
C GLY A 320 -4.24 34.57 64.35
N ASP A 321 -5.21 33.81 63.84
CA ASP A 321 -4.94 32.63 63.02
C ASP A 321 -4.48 33.00 61.60
N THR A 322 -4.06 31.99 60.82
CA THR A 322 -3.73 32.15 59.41
C THR A 322 -4.81 31.48 58.56
N LEU A 323 -5.45 32.26 57.68
CA LEU A 323 -6.40 31.76 56.69
C LEU A 323 -5.69 31.53 55.35
N ILE A 324 -5.91 30.36 54.76
CA ILE A 324 -5.51 30.06 53.38
C ILE A 324 -6.76 29.65 52.60
N VAL A 325 -7.12 30.45 51.59
CA VAL A 325 -8.23 30.17 50.68
C VAL A 325 -7.65 29.69 49.34
N ASN A 326 -8.23 28.62 48.79
CA ASN A 326 -7.80 28.06 47.50
C ASN A 326 -8.96 28.05 46.51
N LEU A 327 -8.94 28.99 45.56
CA LEU A 327 -9.90 29.08 44.47
C LEU A 327 -9.26 28.63 43.15
N THR A 328 -8.87 27.35 43.10
CA THR A 328 -8.33 26.77 41.86
C THR A 328 -9.42 26.69 40.79
N ALA A 329 -9.11 27.19 39.59
CA ALA A 329 -9.93 27.04 38.40
C ALA A 329 -9.28 26.09 37.39
N ARG A 330 -10.10 25.35 36.63
CA ARG A 330 -9.69 24.56 35.47
C ARG A 330 -9.96 25.35 34.21
N ALA A 331 -9.06 25.30 33.24
CA ALA A 331 -9.26 25.91 31.94
C ALA A 331 -8.44 25.16 30.88
N ASN A 332 -8.83 25.30 29.62
CA ASN A 332 -8.01 24.87 28.50
C ASN A 332 -7.96 26.00 27.45
N PRO A 333 -6.81 26.67 27.26
CA PRO A 333 -5.49 26.32 27.81
C PRO A 333 -5.38 26.52 29.32
N ALA A 334 -4.56 25.69 29.97
CA ALA A 334 -4.34 25.70 31.41
C ALA A 334 -3.54 26.92 31.91
N VAL A 335 -2.85 27.62 31.01
CA VAL A 335 -2.15 28.86 31.32
C VAL A 335 -3.19 29.97 31.50
N MET A 336 -3.31 30.47 32.72
CA MET A 336 -4.27 31.50 33.11
C MET A 336 -3.67 32.45 34.15
N SER A 337 -4.22 33.66 34.26
CA SER A 337 -3.87 34.64 35.28
C SER A 337 -4.95 34.71 36.36
N TYR A 338 -4.53 34.89 37.61
CA TYR A 338 -5.41 35.12 38.76
C TYR A 338 -5.25 36.55 39.27
N SER A 339 -6.35 37.21 39.61
CA SER A 339 -6.40 38.52 40.25
C SER A 339 -7.30 38.46 41.48
N TRP A 340 -6.82 39.02 42.59
CA TRP A 340 -7.53 39.01 43.87
C TRP A 340 -7.86 40.43 44.29
N ARG A 341 -9.09 40.66 44.75
CA ARG A 341 -9.51 41.95 45.31
C ARG A 341 -10.33 41.77 46.57
N LYS A 342 -10.21 42.73 47.49
CA LYS A 342 -11.06 42.84 48.67
C LYS A 342 -12.04 43.99 48.46
N GLY A 343 -13.34 43.71 48.56
CA GLY A 343 -14.40 44.64 48.15
C GLY A 343 -14.31 45.01 46.67
N LEU A 344 -14.77 46.22 46.32
CA LEU A 344 -14.91 46.64 44.92
C LEU A 344 -13.62 47.18 44.27
N VAL A 345 -12.55 47.45 45.04
CA VAL A 345 -11.43 48.27 44.51
C VAL A 345 -10.05 47.88 45.04
N SER A 346 -9.89 47.15 46.16
CA SER A 346 -8.56 46.95 46.76
C SER A 346 -7.86 45.71 46.20
N PRO A 347 -6.90 45.83 45.25
CA PRO A 347 -6.14 44.68 44.76
C PRO A 347 -5.27 44.11 45.87
N ILE A 348 -5.17 42.78 45.91
CA ILE A 348 -4.34 42.08 46.89
C ILE A 348 -2.93 41.88 46.30
N PRO A 349 -1.87 42.29 47.02
CA PRO A 349 -0.50 42.13 46.53
C PRO A 349 -0.17 40.68 46.20
N SER A 350 0.38 40.45 45.01
CA SER A 350 0.85 39.13 44.59
C SER A 350 2.27 38.88 45.12
N SER A 351 2.47 37.74 45.76
CA SER A 351 3.79 37.32 46.25
C SER A 351 4.54 36.56 45.13
N PRO A 352 5.78 36.95 44.78
CA PRO A 352 6.51 36.33 43.67
C PRO A 352 6.81 34.85 43.93
N MET A 353 6.67 34.02 42.88
CA MET A 353 6.86 32.57 42.93
C MET A 353 8.31 32.10 43.10
N ARG A 354 9.31 32.97 42.83
CA ARG A 354 10.74 32.62 42.98
C ARG A 354 11.36 33.43 44.11
N GLY A 355 11.76 32.72 45.17
CA GLY A 355 12.66 33.24 46.18
C GLY A 355 14.03 33.53 45.56
N GLY A 356 14.47 34.78 45.63
CA GLY A 356 15.75 35.21 45.12
C GLY A 356 15.82 36.73 44.98
N GLY A 357 15.77 37.45 46.10
CA GLY A 357 15.92 38.91 46.15
C GLY A 357 15.49 39.44 47.51
N GLU A 358 16.35 40.21 48.17
CA GLU A 358 16.36 40.58 49.60
C GLU A 358 15.21 41.44 50.14
N ASP A 359 14.13 41.68 49.39
CA ASP A 359 12.94 42.35 49.92
C ASP A 359 11.80 41.34 50.13
N LYS A 360 11.91 40.53 51.18
CA LYS A 360 10.75 39.82 51.74
C LYS A 360 9.85 40.88 52.38
N ILE A 361 9.01 41.53 51.58
CA ILE A 361 7.89 42.29 52.12
C ILE A 361 6.99 41.26 52.83
N ASN A 362 7.07 41.22 54.17
CA ASN A 362 6.24 40.38 55.03
C ASN A 362 4.82 40.98 55.06
N LEU A 363 4.16 40.96 53.90
CA LEU A 363 2.79 41.36 53.77
C LEU A 363 1.92 40.31 54.47
N ARG A 364 1.03 40.82 55.31
CA ARG A 364 0.11 40.01 56.10
C ARG A 364 -0.96 39.36 55.24
N VAL A 365 -1.43 40.07 54.20
CA VAL A 365 -2.41 39.61 53.21
C VAL A 365 -1.71 39.54 51.85
N THR A 366 -1.63 38.35 51.26
CA THR A 366 -0.97 38.12 49.96
C THR A 366 -1.70 37.11 49.11
N SER A 367 -1.54 37.21 47.79
CA SER A 367 -2.05 36.21 46.84
C SER A 367 -0.91 35.51 46.09
N ARG A 368 -1.11 34.23 45.74
CA ARG A 368 -0.23 33.40 44.93
C ARG A 368 -1.06 32.55 43.97
N GLY A 369 -1.37 33.10 42.80
CA GLY A 369 -2.24 32.45 41.83
C GLY A 369 -3.64 32.20 42.45
N PRO A 370 -4.11 30.95 42.52
CA PRO A 370 -5.41 30.62 43.13
C PRO A 370 -5.42 30.66 44.67
N LEU A 371 -4.27 30.92 45.32
CA LEU A 371 -4.17 30.91 46.78
C LEU A 371 -4.20 32.35 47.33
N LEU A 372 -5.07 32.60 48.30
CA LEU A 372 -5.07 33.80 49.14
C LEU A 372 -4.61 33.41 50.55
N GLU A 373 -3.60 34.09 51.06
CA GLU A 373 -3.04 33.88 52.40
C GLU A 373 -3.20 35.15 53.25
N ILE A 374 -3.87 35.03 54.39
CA ILE A 374 -4.04 36.08 55.40
C ILE A 374 -3.43 35.56 56.70
N LYS A 375 -2.27 36.09 57.09
CA LYS A 375 -1.60 35.80 58.37
C LYS A 375 -2.11 36.72 59.47
N ASP A 376 -1.99 36.36 60.74
CA ASP A 376 -2.37 37.22 61.87
C ASP A 376 -3.71 37.93 61.61
N THR A 377 -4.76 37.14 61.38
CA THR A 377 -6.08 37.62 60.96
C THR A 377 -6.63 38.63 61.96
N ARG A 378 -7.21 39.72 61.46
CA ARG A 378 -7.76 40.82 62.24
C ARG A 378 -9.21 41.07 61.87
N ARG A 379 -9.95 41.75 62.76
CA ARG A 379 -11.34 42.16 62.48
C ARG A 379 -11.47 43.00 61.21
N GLU A 380 -10.44 43.78 60.86
CA GLU A 380 -10.39 44.58 59.64
C GLU A 380 -10.32 43.73 58.36
N ASP A 381 -9.88 42.47 58.43
CA ASP A 381 -9.81 41.56 57.28
C ASP A 381 -11.17 41.02 56.87
N ALA A 382 -12.15 41.05 57.78
CA ALA A 382 -13.50 40.63 57.47
C ALA A 382 -14.05 41.42 56.26
N GLY A 383 -14.68 40.70 55.33
CA GLY A 383 -15.27 41.30 54.15
C GLY A 383 -15.41 40.31 53.00
N GLN A 384 -15.84 40.84 51.85
CA GLN A 384 -15.95 40.07 50.62
C GLN A 384 -14.62 40.13 49.86
N TYR A 385 -14.13 38.96 49.47
CA TYR A 385 -12.99 38.79 48.59
C TYR A 385 -13.50 38.24 47.26
N GLU A 386 -12.98 38.75 46.15
CA GLU A 386 -13.31 38.27 44.81
C GLU A 386 -12.03 37.79 44.13
N CYS A 387 -12.11 36.63 43.50
CA CYS A 387 -11.05 36.07 42.69
C CYS A 387 -11.49 36.03 41.22
N GLU A 388 -10.60 36.49 40.36
CA GLU A 388 -10.79 36.55 38.93
C GLU A 388 -9.77 35.67 38.23
N ALA A 389 -10.23 34.76 37.37
CA ALA A 389 -9.39 33.87 36.57
C ALA A 389 -9.65 34.09 35.07
N THR A 390 -8.56 34.28 34.30
CA THR A 390 -8.61 34.61 32.86
C THR A 390 -7.63 33.76 32.05
N ASN A 391 -8.09 33.18 30.93
CA ASN A 391 -7.24 32.50 29.95
C ASN A 391 -7.44 33.07 28.53
N SER A 392 -6.75 32.51 27.54
CA SER A 392 -6.83 32.96 26.15
C SER A 392 -8.18 32.73 25.45
N GLU A 393 -9.08 31.93 26.03
CA GLU A 393 -10.41 31.66 25.46
C GLU A 393 -11.48 32.67 25.89
N GLU A 394 -11.08 33.66 26.70
CA GLU A 394 -11.96 34.70 27.20
C GLU A 394 -12.27 35.75 26.14
N ARG A 395 -13.56 35.94 25.81
CA ARG A 395 -14.01 36.91 24.80
C ARG A 395 -14.77 38.12 25.35
N ASP A 396 -15.48 37.97 26.46
CA ASP A 396 -16.44 39.00 26.92
C ASP A 396 -16.32 39.38 28.40
N LYS A 397 -16.14 38.41 29.32
CA LYS A 397 -16.04 38.66 30.76
C LYS A 397 -15.19 37.62 31.48
N PRO A 398 -14.41 38.04 32.49
CA PRO A 398 -13.62 37.14 33.30
C PRO A 398 -14.46 36.21 34.14
N SER A 399 -13.88 35.05 34.47
CA SER A 399 -14.53 34.11 35.38
C SER A 399 -14.27 34.59 36.80
N LEU A 400 -15.36 34.81 37.54
CA LEU A 400 -15.38 35.46 38.85
C LEU A 400 -16.00 34.54 39.89
N LEU A 401 -15.39 34.49 41.08
CA LEU A 401 -15.93 33.83 42.26
C LEU A 401 -15.81 34.70 43.51
#